data_AF-A0A075G140-F1
#
_entry.id   AF-A0A075G140-F1
#
_cell.length_a   1.000
_cell.length_b   1.000
_cell.length_c   1.000
_cell.angle_alpha   90.00
_cell.angle_beta   90.00
_cell.angle_gamma   90.00
#
_symmetry.space_group_name_H-M   'P 1'
#
loop_
_entity.id
_entity.type
_entity.pdbx_description
1 polymer ?
#
loop_
_entity_poly.entity_id
_entity_poly.type
_entity_poly.pdbx_seq_one_letter_code
_entity_poly.pdbx_strand_id
1 'polypeptide(L)'
;MKDAGDVLLKNPDGTGIAILHVEDVYSYDKQATMNGVYGTNDESHPGVAKTNSMKDFLVGGKIDYIQSQNETEIRKHRMTPTQTRELFEKAGWKTIVAFQTRNPPHVAHEMLQKNAITTRDGVFVNPLIGKKKPGDFKDEIIVKAYETMIDKYYPENKCQLATLHTEMKYAGPREAIHHAIMRQNYGCTHIIIGRDHAGVGKFYDPFAAHKIFDDYPELEIEPIFFPAFFYCRKCLTFTNPNVCPHSADDREQISGTKMREMINNGESPSEFILRPEVAKVIIDFDKPFVE
;
A
#
# COMPACT_ATOMS: atom_id res chain seq x y z
N MET A 1 32.68 2.79 15.21
CA MET A 1 31.52 1.98 14.78
C MET A 1 31.98 0.69 14.11
N LYS A 2 32.95 0.72 13.18
CA LYS A 2 33.49 -0.52 12.60
C LYS A 2 34.10 -1.46 13.67
N ASP A 3 34.74 -0.90 14.71
CA ASP A 3 35.27 -1.66 15.85
C ASP A 3 34.24 -1.95 16.96
N ALA A 4 32.96 -1.58 16.77
CA ALA A 4 31.94 -1.76 17.81
C ALA A 4 31.52 -3.23 17.98
N GLY A 5 31.72 -4.07 16.94
CA GLY A 5 31.21 -5.43 16.88
C GLY A 5 29.69 -5.43 16.85
N ASP A 6 29.07 -5.55 18.01
CA ASP A 6 27.62 -5.65 18.17
C ASP A 6 27.02 -4.33 18.67
N VAL A 7 26.00 -3.85 17.97
CA VAL A 7 25.30 -2.61 18.31
C VAL A 7 23.84 -2.89 18.62
N LEU A 8 23.40 -2.53 19.82
CA LEU A 8 21.98 -2.60 20.19
C LEU A 8 21.19 -1.49 19.48
N LEU A 9 20.30 -1.87 18.57
CA LEU A 9 19.35 -0.97 17.92
C LEU A 9 18.18 -0.71 18.86
N LYS A 10 17.92 0.58 19.12
CA LYS A 10 16.81 1.04 19.96
C LYS A 10 15.77 1.79 19.12
N ASN A 11 14.50 1.64 19.47
CA ASN A 11 13.44 2.49 18.97
C ASN A 11 13.48 3.88 19.67
N PRO A 12 12.62 4.85 19.30
CA PRO A 12 12.62 6.18 19.89
C PRO A 12 12.33 6.25 21.40
N ASP A 13 11.66 5.23 21.97
CA ASP A 13 11.39 5.15 23.43
C ASP A 13 12.55 4.53 24.23
N GLY A 14 13.60 4.06 23.55
CA GLY A 14 14.80 3.50 24.17
C GLY A 14 14.78 1.98 24.33
N THR A 15 13.70 1.31 23.94
CA THR A 15 13.59 -0.15 23.92
C THR A 15 14.51 -0.77 22.87
N GLY A 16 15.31 -1.75 23.27
CA GLY A 16 16.15 -2.55 22.36
C GLY A 16 15.31 -3.49 21.51
N ILE A 17 15.39 -3.35 20.19
CA ILE A 17 14.58 -4.09 19.21
C ILE A 17 15.37 -5.17 18.45
N ALA A 18 16.68 -4.94 18.24
CA ALA A 18 17.55 -5.86 17.53
C ALA A 18 19.02 -5.60 17.87
N ILE A 19 19.88 -6.59 17.66
CA ILE A 19 21.34 -6.44 17.65
C ILE A 19 21.77 -6.38 16.19
N LEU A 20 22.58 -5.39 15.83
CA LEU A 20 23.27 -5.32 14.55
C LEU A 20 24.71 -5.79 14.72
N HIS A 21 25.08 -6.84 14.00
CA HIS A 21 26.46 -7.32 13.90
C HIS A 21 27.15 -6.53 12.79
N VAL A 22 27.95 -5.52 13.16
CA VAL A 22 28.53 -4.58 12.20
C VAL A 22 29.58 -5.28 11.36
N GLU A 23 29.33 -5.36 10.05
CA GLU A 23 30.26 -5.91 9.07
C GLU A 23 30.96 -4.80 8.27
N ASP A 24 30.24 -3.71 7.96
CA ASP A 24 30.83 -2.59 7.24
C ASP A 24 30.24 -1.23 7.63
N VAL A 25 31.05 -0.19 7.43
CA VAL A 25 30.66 1.22 7.56
C VAL A 25 31.22 1.96 6.35
N TYR A 26 30.34 2.49 5.52
CA TYR A 26 30.72 3.08 4.23
C TYR A 26 29.95 4.37 3.96
N SER A 27 30.58 5.28 3.22
CA SER A 27 29.91 6.44 2.63
C SER A 27 29.23 6.05 1.32
N TYR A 28 28.24 6.84 0.90
CA TYR A 28 27.46 6.57 -0.30
C TYR A 28 27.18 7.86 -1.06
N ASP A 29 27.06 7.73 -2.38
CA ASP A 29 26.65 8.85 -3.24
C ASP A 29 25.13 8.99 -3.18
N LYS A 30 24.67 9.99 -2.41
CA LYS A 30 23.24 10.32 -2.27
C LYS A 30 22.58 10.61 -3.61
N GLN A 31 23.25 11.30 -4.54
CA GLN A 31 22.67 11.64 -5.84
C GLN A 31 22.50 10.39 -6.71
N ALA A 32 23.52 9.53 -6.73
CA ALA A 32 23.43 8.25 -7.43
C ALA A 32 22.31 7.37 -6.83
N THR A 33 22.19 7.31 -5.51
CA THR A 33 21.10 6.58 -4.83
C THR A 33 19.72 7.13 -5.20
N MET A 34 19.53 8.46 -5.15
CA MET A 34 18.24 9.08 -5.44
C MET A 34 17.82 8.89 -6.90
N ASN A 35 18.74 9.10 -7.84
CA ASN A 35 18.51 8.78 -9.25
C ASN A 35 18.20 7.29 -9.46
N GLY A 36 18.98 6.41 -8.81
CA GLY A 36 18.84 4.97 -8.94
C GLY A 36 17.52 4.44 -8.37
N VAL A 37 17.01 5.02 -7.28
CA VAL A 37 15.80 4.56 -6.59
C VAL A 37 14.54 5.30 -7.05
N TYR A 38 14.60 6.61 -7.22
CA TYR A 38 13.43 7.46 -7.50
C TYR A 38 13.36 7.92 -8.96
N GLY A 39 14.45 7.80 -9.72
CA GLY A 39 14.52 8.33 -11.09
C GLY A 39 14.62 9.86 -11.17
N THR A 40 14.86 10.53 -10.05
CA THR A 40 14.98 11.99 -9.94
C THR A 40 15.80 12.38 -8.72
N ASN A 41 16.36 13.59 -8.75
CA ASN A 41 16.98 14.28 -7.61
C ASN A 41 16.17 15.50 -7.14
N ASP A 42 14.93 15.67 -7.64
CA ASP A 42 14.05 16.78 -7.24
C ASP A 42 13.61 16.63 -5.79
N GLU A 43 13.99 17.60 -4.95
CA GLU A 43 13.72 17.58 -3.50
C GLU A 43 12.23 17.64 -3.15
N SER A 44 11.36 18.04 -4.07
CA SER A 44 9.91 17.96 -3.85
C SER A 44 9.38 16.52 -3.87
N HIS A 45 10.18 15.55 -4.34
CA HIS A 45 9.91 14.13 -4.19
C HIS A 45 10.18 13.67 -2.74
N PRO A 46 9.20 13.10 -2.02
CA PRO A 46 9.35 12.74 -0.60
C PRO A 46 10.53 11.79 -0.30
N GLY A 47 10.77 10.82 -1.19
CA GLY A 47 11.90 9.90 -1.06
C GLY A 47 13.27 10.57 -1.27
N VAL A 48 13.35 11.59 -2.14
CA VAL A 48 14.58 12.37 -2.37
C VAL A 48 14.86 13.22 -1.14
N ALA A 49 13.88 13.99 -0.66
CA ALA A 49 14.01 14.78 0.56
C ALA A 49 14.45 13.93 1.77
N LYS A 50 13.87 12.73 1.90
CA LYS A 50 14.27 11.78 2.94
C LYS A 50 15.74 11.38 2.81
N THR A 51 16.19 11.01 1.61
CA THR A 51 17.58 10.60 1.36
C THR A 51 18.56 11.75 1.60
N ASN A 52 18.22 12.98 1.19
CA ASN A 52 19.04 14.16 1.49
C ASN A 52 19.17 14.41 3.00
N SER A 53 18.11 14.17 3.78
CA SER A 53 18.13 14.32 5.24
C SER A 53 18.93 13.25 5.98
N MET A 54 19.28 12.13 5.33
CA MET A 54 20.06 11.05 5.94
C MET A 54 21.51 11.50 6.21
N LYS A 55 22.18 10.81 7.13
CA LYS A 55 23.61 11.03 7.39
C LYS A 55 24.46 10.48 6.25
N ASP A 56 25.77 10.76 6.29
CA ASP A 56 26.69 10.47 5.17
C ASP A 56 27.27 9.05 5.20
N PHE A 57 27.03 8.30 6.26
CA PHE A 57 27.49 6.92 6.43
C PHE A 57 26.32 5.96 6.62
N LEU A 58 26.45 4.78 6.02
CA LEU A 58 25.59 3.63 6.22
C LEU A 58 26.36 2.55 6.99
N VAL A 59 25.62 1.70 7.72
CA VAL A 59 26.18 0.58 8.48
C VAL A 59 25.54 -0.69 7.96
N GLY A 60 26.36 -1.61 7.44
CA GLY A 60 25.94 -2.90 6.93
C GLY A 60 26.23 -4.01 7.92
N GLY A 61 25.33 -5.01 7.99
CA GLY A 61 25.50 -6.15 8.87
C GLY A 61 24.21 -6.97 9.03
N LYS A 62 24.35 -8.19 9.55
CA LYS A 62 23.21 -9.02 9.92
C LYS A 62 22.55 -8.51 11.20
N ILE A 63 21.27 -8.81 11.35
CA ILE A 63 20.52 -8.47 12.56
C ILE A 63 20.01 -9.71 13.27
N ASP A 64 20.13 -9.70 14.60
CA ASP A 64 19.40 -10.58 15.50
C ASP A 64 18.21 -9.82 16.06
N TYR A 65 17.01 -10.25 15.69
CA TYR A 65 15.77 -9.63 16.15
C TYR A 65 15.47 -10.06 17.59
N ILE A 66 15.35 -9.10 18.51
CA ILE A 66 15.11 -9.37 19.93
C ILE A 66 13.61 -9.41 20.21
N GLN A 67 12.91 -8.32 19.89
CA GLN A 67 11.49 -8.18 20.23
C GLN A 67 10.79 -7.16 19.34
N SER A 68 9.47 -7.31 19.25
CA SER A 68 8.62 -6.34 18.57
C SER A 68 8.41 -5.10 19.42
N GLN A 69 8.12 -3.99 18.74
CA GLN A 69 7.50 -2.84 19.40
C GLN A 69 6.20 -3.25 20.08
N ASN A 70 5.85 -2.49 21.13
CA ASN A 70 4.63 -2.66 21.92
C ASN A 70 3.40 -2.88 21.03
N GLU A 71 2.51 -3.76 21.50
CA GLU A 71 1.24 -4.02 20.84
C GLU A 71 0.34 -2.79 20.95
N THR A 72 -0.27 -2.42 19.84
CA THR A 72 -1.26 -1.35 19.71
C THR A 72 -2.46 -1.90 18.96
N GLU A 73 -3.62 -1.24 19.03
CA GLU A 73 -4.82 -1.69 18.31
C GLU A 73 -4.56 -1.88 16.80
N ILE A 74 -3.77 -0.99 16.19
CA ILE A 74 -3.41 -1.13 14.78
C ILE A 74 -2.43 -2.29 14.54
N ARG A 75 -1.48 -2.53 15.47
CA ARG A 75 -0.49 -3.61 15.35
C ARG A 75 -1.09 -5.01 15.53
N LYS A 76 -2.25 -5.14 16.18
CA LYS A 76 -3.00 -6.42 16.23
C LYS A 76 -3.33 -6.98 14.84
N HIS A 77 -3.47 -6.10 13.85
CA HIS A 77 -3.73 -6.49 12.46
C HIS A 77 -2.46 -6.90 11.70
N ARG A 78 -1.28 -6.74 12.29
CA ARG A 78 -0.02 -7.04 11.60
C ARG A 78 0.20 -8.54 11.57
N MET A 79 0.41 -9.08 10.39
CA MET A 79 0.84 -10.48 10.21
C MET A 79 2.23 -10.56 9.62
N THR A 80 2.98 -11.59 10.03
CA THR A 80 4.25 -11.98 9.39
C THR A 80 3.97 -12.81 8.13
N PRO A 81 4.96 -12.94 7.23
CA PRO A 81 4.84 -13.82 6.07
C PRO A 81 4.47 -15.27 6.41
N THR A 82 5.00 -15.82 7.50
CA THR A 82 4.66 -17.18 7.95
C THR A 82 3.18 -17.26 8.34
N GLN A 83 2.70 -16.29 9.13
CA GLN A 83 1.30 -16.27 9.59
C GLN A 83 0.31 -16.14 8.43
N THR A 84 0.63 -15.33 7.40
CA THR A 84 -0.27 -15.20 6.24
C THR A 84 -0.28 -16.44 5.38
N ARG A 85 0.86 -17.13 5.22
CA ARG A 85 0.90 -18.43 4.52
C ARG A 85 0.06 -19.48 5.22
N GLU A 86 0.17 -19.60 6.55
CA GLU A 86 -0.67 -20.49 7.36
C GLU A 86 -2.15 -20.12 7.26
N LEU A 87 -2.48 -18.83 7.25
CA LEU A 87 -3.85 -18.35 7.07
C LEU A 87 -4.43 -18.78 5.71
N PHE A 88 -3.67 -18.61 4.63
CA PHE A 88 -4.11 -18.99 3.28
C PHE A 88 -4.25 -20.51 3.13
N GLU A 89 -3.34 -21.28 3.73
CA GLU A 89 -3.43 -22.74 3.77
C GLU A 89 -4.69 -23.21 4.50
N LYS A 90 -4.96 -22.66 5.70
CA LYS A 90 -6.18 -22.96 6.47
C LYS A 90 -7.46 -22.56 5.71
N ALA A 91 -7.40 -21.48 4.95
CA ALA A 91 -8.50 -21.03 4.08
C ALA A 91 -8.68 -21.90 2.82
N GLY A 92 -7.73 -22.80 2.53
CA GLY A 92 -7.73 -23.64 1.33
C GLY A 92 -7.37 -22.88 0.04
N TRP A 93 -6.76 -21.70 0.16
CA TRP A 93 -6.44 -20.86 -1.00
C TRP A 93 -5.14 -21.31 -1.66
N LYS A 94 -5.16 -21.46 -2.99
CA LYS A 94 -3.99 -21.74 -3.83
C LYS A 94 -3.59 -20.55 -4.68
N THR A 95 -4.57 -19.74 -5.08
CA THR A 95 -4.40 -18.52 -5.87
C THR A 95 -4.84 -17.32 -5.06
N ILE A 96 -3.86 -16.55 -4.58
CA ILE A 96 -4.04 -15.42 -3.69
C ILE A 96 -3.64 -14.15 -4.42
N VAL A 97 -4.56 -13.18 -4.46
CA VAL A 97 -4.34 -11.87 -5.09
C VAL A 97 -4.04 -10.85 -4.00
N ALA A 98 -2.88 -10.21 -4.04
CA ALA A 98 -2.58 -9.12 -3.13
C ALA A 98 -3.15 -7.78 -3.61
N PHE A 99 -3.71 -7.03 -2.67
CA PHE A 99 -4.13 -5.64 -2.88
C PHE A 99 -3.39 -4.71 -1.92
N GLN A 100 -2.42 -3.97 -2.46
CA GLN A 100 -1.69 -2.92 -1.74
C GLN A 100 -2.55 -1.65 -1.68
N THR A 101 -2.57 -0.99 -0.52
CA THR A 101 -3.26 0.28 -0.37
C THR A 101 -2.70 1.10 0.79
N ARG A 102 -2.98 2.41 0.76
CA ARG A 102 -2.71 3.36 1.86
C ARG A 102 -3.92 4.23 2.19
N ASN A 103 -5.05 3.98 1.53
CA ASN A 103 -6.26 4.80 1.60
C ASN A 103 -7.44 3.91 2.01
N PRO A 104 -8.50 4.50 2.60
CA PRO A 104 -9.75 3.79 2.81
C PRO A 104 -10.29 3.19 1.49
N PRO A 105 -11.02 2.07 1.55
CA PRO A 105 -11.65 1.52 0.38
C PRO A 105 -12.72 2.47 -0.16
N HIS A 106 -12.88 2.43 -1.49
CA HIS A 106 -14.02 2.99 -2.21
C HIS A 106 -14.50 1.95 -3.22
N VAL A 107 -15.65 2.14 -3.85
CA VAL A 107 -16.28 1.09 -4.67
C VAL A 107 -15.38 0.67 -5.84
N ALA A 108 -14.60 1.57 -6.44
CA ALA A 108 -13.60 1.14 -7.45
C ALA A 108 -12.56 0.13 -6.89
N HIS A 109 -12.07 0.27 -5.66
CA HIS A 109 -11.17 -0.70 -5.06
C HIS A 109 -11.87 -2.05 -4.83
N GLU A 110 -13.11 -2.02 -4.35
CA GLU A 110 -13.94 -3.21 -4.18
C GLU A 110 -14.12 -3.95 -5.52
N MET A 111 -14.44 -3.22 -6.60
CA MET A 111 -14.64 -3.82 -7.92
C MET A 111 -13.34 -4.44 -8.46
N LEU A 112 -12.19 -3.80 -8.27
CA LEU A 112 -10.89 -4.37 -8.66
C LEU A 112 -10.62 -5.68 -7.93
N GLN A 113 -10.79 -5.68 -6.61
CA GLN A 113 -10.59 -6.85 -5.76
C GLN A 113 -11.55 -7.98 -6.15
N LYS A 114 -12.85 -7.68 -6.33
CA LYS A 114 -13.88 -8.64 -6.75
C LYS A 114 -13.63 -9.22 -8.13
N ASN A 115 -13.24 -8.39 -9.10
CA ASN A 115 -12.89 -8.86 -10.45
C ASN A 115 -11.70 -9.83 -10.40
N ALA A 116 -10.70 -9.56 -9.57
CA ALA A 116 -9.54 -10.44 -9.46
C ALA A 116 -9.92 -11.81 -8.85
N ILE A 117 -10.78 -11.85 -7.83
CA ILE A 117 -11.20 -13.12 -7.19
C ILE A 117 -12.26 -13.90 -7.97
N THR A 118 -12.81 -13.37 -9.08
CA THR A 118 -13.71 -14.13 -9.96
C THR A 118 -13.05 -15.41 -10.50
N THR A 119 -11.72 -15.42 -10.60
CA THR A 119 -10.92 -16.52 -11.16
C THR A 119 -9.78 -16.95 -10.24
N ARG A 120 -9.79 -16.48 -8.98
CA ARG A 120 -8.81 -16.81 -7.94
C ARG A 120 -9.50 -17.13 -6.62
N ASP A 121 -8.80 -17.78 -5.70
CA ASP A 121 -9.42 -18.29 -4.48
C ASP A 121 -9.79 -17.17 -3.51
N GLY A 122 -8.95 -16.14 -3.39
CA GLY A 122 -9.22 -15.00 -2.53
C GLY A 122 -8.27 -13.81 -2.72
N VAL A 123 -8.63 -12.70 -2.06
CA VAL A 123 -7.84 -11.46 -2.04
C VAL A 123 -7.25 -11.21 -0.65
N PHE A 124 -5.97 -10.88 -0.62
CA PHE A 124 -5.26 -10.41 0.55
C PHE A 124 -5.15 -8.88 0.49
N VAL A 125 -6.04 -8.21 1.23
CA VAL A 125 -5.99 -6.76 1.40
C VAL A 125 -4.91 -6.44 2.41
N ASN A 126 -3.88 -5.72 1.97
CA ASN A 126 -2.68 -5.49 2.76
C ASN A 126 -2.34 -4.00 2.88
N PRO A 127 -3.08 -3.24 3.70
CA PRO A 127 -2.85 -1.81 3.88
C PRO A 127 -1.49 -1.54 4.51
N LEU A 128 -0.79 -0.55 3.97
CA LEU A 128 0.48 -0.06 4.50
C LEU A 128 0.22 0.92 5.64
N ILE A 129 0.77 0.58 6.81
CA ILE A 129 0.75 1.34 8.05
C ILE A 129 2.15 1.85 8.31
N GLY A 130 2.31 3.14 8.54
CA GLY A 130 3.63 3.75 8.67
C GLY A 130 3.56 5.27 8.77
N LYS A 131 4.71 5.92 8.61
CA LYS A 131 4.77 7.38 8.71
C LYS A 131 3.94 8.03 7.61
N LYS A 132 2.95 8.82 8.02
CA LYS A 132 2.03 9.56 7.15
C LYS A 132 2.41 11.03 7.07
N LYS A 133 1.91 11.71 6.04
CA LYS A 133 1.99 13.17 5.91
C LYS A 133 0.68 13.83 6.38
N PRO A 134 0.71 15.10 6.79
CA PRO A 134 -0.50 15.86 7.07
C PRO A 134 -1.53 15.75 5.93
N GLY A 135 -2.79 15.53 6.29
CA GLY A 135 -3.91 15.35 5.36
C GLY A 135 -4.11 13.92 4.81
N ASP A 136 -3.25 12.96 5.15
CA ASP A 136 -3.54 11.54 4.92
C ASP A 136 -4.59 11.05 5.95
N PHE A 137 -5.37 10.02 5.59
CA PHE A 137 -6.27 9.36 6.54
C PHE A 137 -5.47 8.69 7.65
N LYS A 138 -5.98 8.67 8.88
CA LYS A 138 -5.38 7.90 9.99
C LYS A 138 -5.42 6.39 9.73
N ASP A 139 -4.55 5.63 10.38
CA ASP A 139 -4.45 4.18 10.16
C ASP A 139 -5.69 3.42 10.65
N GLU A 140 -6.22 3.85 11.79
CA GLU A 140 -7.38 3.26 12.45
C GLU A 140 -8.62 3.36 11.56
N ILE A 141 -8.81 4.48 10.87
CA ILE A 141 -9.95 4.66 9.98
C ILE A 141 -9.81 3.82 8.72
N ILE A 142 -8.61 3.67 8.16
CA ILE A 142 -8.39 2.82 6.99
C ILE A 142 -8.76 1.37 7.32
N VAL A 143 -8.27 0.84 8.44
CA VAL A 143 -8.55 -0.53 8.85
C VAL A 143 -10.04 -0.72 9.10
N LYS A 144 -10.68 0.14 9.91
CA LYS A 144 -12.13 0.06 10.17
C LYS A 144 -12.98 0.13 8.90
N ALA A 145 -12.58 0.96 7.93
CA ALA A 145 -13.26 1.07 6.66
C ALA A 145 -13.13 -0.22 5.81
N TYR A 146 -11.95 -0.87 5.82
CA TYR A 146 -11.77 -2.18 5.18
C TYR A 146 -12.55 -3.28 5.90
N GLU A 147 -12.51 -3.35 7.23
CA GLU A 147 -13.30 -4.32 8.00
C GLU A 147 -14.79 -4.19 7.68
N THR A 148 -15.32 -2.97 7.67
CA THR A 148 -16.72 -2.68 7.32
C THR A 148 -17.05 -3.11 5.89
N MET A 149 -16.18 -2.79 4.93
CA MET A 149 -16.38 -3.20 3.55
C MET A 149 -16.36 -4.73 3.41
N ILE A 150 -15.43 -5.41 4.09
CA ILE A 150 -15.28 -6.86 4.04
C ILE A 150 -16.51 -7.54 4.63
N ASP A 151 -16.91 -7.15 5.84
CA ASP A 151 -18.08 -7.70 6.55
C ASP A 151 -19.38 -7.57 5.73
N LYS A 152 -19.60 -6.41 5.09
CA LYS A 152 -20.87 -6.12 4.40
C LYS A 152 -20.92 -6.59 2.95
N TYR A 153 -19.77 -6.67 2.27
CA TYR A 153 -19.74 -6.77 0.81
C TYR A 153 -18.93 -7.95 0.27
N TYR A 154 -18.23 -8.73 1.10
CA TYR A 154 -17.48 -9.90 0.64
C TYR A 154 -18.16 -11.20 1.05
N PRO A 155 -18.15 -12.23 0.19
CA PRO A 155 -18.49 -13.58 0.62
C PRO A 155 -17.52 -14.06 1.71
N GLU A 156 -18.00 -14.96 2.56
CA GLU A 156 -17.15 -15.64 3.53
C GLU A 156 -15.94 -16.30 2.85
N ASN A 157 -14.80 -16.28 3.53
CA ASN A 157 -13.56 -16.90 3.05
C ASN A 157 -13.10 -16.42 1.66
N LYS A 158 -13.38 -15.17 1.27
CA LYS A 158 -12.91 -14.57 0.01
C LYS A 158 -11.98 -13.37 0.17
N CYS A 159 -11.91 -12.77 1.35
CA CYS A 159 -11.06 -11.62 1.62
C CYS A 159 -10.39 -11.78 2.99
N GLN A 160 -9.08 -11.61 3.04
CA GLN A 160 -8.28 -11.59 4.27
C GLN A 160 -7.62 -10.21 4.41
N LEU A 161 -7.68 -9.64 5.61
CA LEU A 161 -7.10 -8.34 5.92
C LEU A 161 -5.94 -8.51 6.90
N ALA A 162 -4.76 -8.00 6.55
CA ALA A 162 -3.67 -7.79 7.50
C ALA A 162 -2.87 -6.55 7.14
N THR A 163 -2.27 -5.89 8.12
CA THR A 163 -1.49 -4.67 7.88
C THR A 163 -0.03 -4.96 7.62
N LEU A 164 0.57 -4.18 6.70
CA LEU A 164 2.02 -4.16 6.45
C LEU A 164 2.61 -2.91 7.12
N HIS A 165 3.54 -3.10 8.05
CA HIS A 165 4.15 -2.01 8.80
C HIS A 165 5.48 -1.63 8.16
N THR A 166 5.50 -0.56 7.36
CA THR A 166 6.69 -0.06 6.67
C THR A 166 6.52 1.41 6.26
N GLU A 167 7.59 2.08 5.85
CA GLU A 167 7.51 3.42 5.26
C GLU A 167 7.40 3.33 3.73
N MET A 168 6.50 4.13 3.17
CA MET A 168 6.38 4.28 1.72
C MET A 168 7.50 5.17 1.19
N LYS A 169 8.16 4.72 0.13
CA LYS A 169 9.26 5.43 -0.53
C LYS A 169 8.78 6.37 -1.63
N TYR A 170 7.53 6.20 -2.07
CA TYR A 170 6.90 6.90 -3.19
C TYR A 170 7.65 6.68 -4.51
N ALA A 171 8.36 5.56 -4.65
CA ALA A 171 9.28 5.33 -5.77
C ALA A 171 8.59 4.70 -7.00
N GLY A 172 7.26 4.88 -7.12
CA GLY A 172 6.46 4.51 -8.28
C GLY A 172 6.79 3.10 -8.80
N PRO A 173 7.30 2.96 -10.04
CA PRO A 173 7.61 1.66 -10.65
C PRO A 173 8.51 0.77 -9.80
N ARG A 174 9.62 1.30 -9.24
CA ARG A 174 10.55 0.47 -8.44
C ARG A 174 9.92 0.02 -7.13
N GLU A 175 9.03 0.83 -6.56
CA GLU A 175 8.28 0.43 -5.38
C GLU A 175 7.16 -0.57 -5.71
N ALA A 176 6.65 -0.59 -6.95
CA ALA A 176 5.73 -1.64 -7.41
C ALA A 176 6.40 -3.02 -7.38
N ILE A 177 7.64 -3.12 -7.85
CA ILE A 177 8.46 -4.34 -7.76
C ILE A 177 8.76 -4.71 -6.31
N HIS A 178 9.14 -3.73 -5.48
CA HIS A 178 9.35 -3.95 -4.04
C HIS A 178 8.09 -4.48 -3.35
N HIS A 179 6.91 -3.94 -3.69
CA HIS A 179 5.63 -4.44 -3.23
C HIS A 179 5.38 -5.87 -3.70
N ALA A 180 5.64 -6.19 -4.97
CA ALA A 180 5.48 -7.54 -5.50
C ALA A 180 6.34 -8.56 -4.72
N ILE A 181 7.63 -8.29 -4.54
CA ILE A 181 8.55 -9.14 -3.77
C ILE A 181 8.04 -9.37 -2.35
N MET A 182 7.61 -8.31 -1.65
CA MET A 182 7.03 -8.47 -0.32
C MET A 182 5.80 -9.38 -0.36
N ARG A 183 4.91 -9.22 -1.34
CA ARG A 183 3.65 -9.98 -1.39
C ARG A 183 3.90 -11.44 -1.78
N GLN A 184 4.89 -11.71 -2.61
CA GLN A 184 5.38 -13.05 -2.89
C GLN A 184 5.84 -13.71 -1.59
N ASN A 185 6.63 -13.01 -0.77
CA ASN A 185 7.07 -13.51 0.53
C ASN A 185 5.91 -13.79 1.48
N TYR A 186 4.86 -12.95 1.47
CA TYR A 186 3.62 -13.16 2.22
C TYR A 186 2.76 -14.33 1.72
N GLY A 187 3.14 -14.98 0.61
CA GLY A 187 2.44 -16.13 0.04
C GLY A 187 1.42 -15.78 -1.04
N CYS A 188 1.45 -14.55 -1.57
CA CYS A 188 0.57 -14.15 -2.66
C CYS A 188 1.11 -14.65 -4.00
N THR A 189 0.22 -15.19 -4.82
CA THR A 189 0.52 -15.63 -6.20
C THR A 189 0.36 -14.53 -7.23
N HIS A 190 -0.45 -13.52 -6.92
CA HIS A 190 -0.73 -12.40 -7.81
C HIS A 190 -0.69 -11.08 -7.05
N ILE A 191 -0.48 -9.96 -7.74
CA ILE A 191 -0.59 -8.62 -7.18
C ILE A 191 -1.32 -7.66 -8.12
N ILE A 192 -2.29 -6.93 -7.59
CA ILE A 192 -2.99 -5.87 -8.33
C ILE A 192 -2.05 -4.66 -8.49
N ILE A 193 -1.81 -4.25 -9.73
CA ILE A 193 -1.10 -3.03 -10.07
C ILE A 193 -2.04 -2.14 -10.89
N GLY A 194 -2.38 -0.99 -10.31
CA GLY A 194 -3.23 0.00 -10.95
C GLY A 194 -2.44 1.16 -11.56
N ARG A 195 -3.18 2.10 -12.13
CA ARG A 195 -2.63 3.39 -12.59
C ARG A 195 -1.91 4.12 -11.45
N ASP A 196 -0.71 4.63 -11.74
CA ASP A 196 0.12 5.45 -10.85
C ASP A 196 0.44 4.74 -9.51
N HIS A 197 0.64 3.42 -9.57
CA HIS A 197 0.95 2.59 -8.41
C HIS A 197 2.19 3.09 -7.69
N ALA A 198 2.04 3.35 -6.39
CA ALA A 198 3.07 3.91 -5.52
C ALA A 198 3.67 5.26 -5.99
N GLY A 199 3.01 5.96 -6.91
CA GLY A 199 3.45 7.24 -7.41
C GLY A 199 3.18 8.42 -6.47
N VAL A 200 3.78 9.55 -6.83
CA VAL A 200 3.60 10.85 -6.18
C VAL A 200 3.64 11.95 -7.24
N GLY A 201 2.74 12.92 -7.14
CA GLY A 201 2.69 14.06 -8.06
C GLY A 201 2.56 13.63 -9.52
N LYS A 202 3.50 14.07 -10.35
CA LYS A 202 3.62 13.70 -11.77
C LYS A 202 5.03 13.18 -12.10
N PHE A 203 5.72 12.61 -11.11
CA PHE A 203 7.10 12.14 -11.28
C PHE A 203 7.22 10.91 -12.18
N TYR A 204 6.15 10.14 -12.33
CA TYR A 204 6.14 8.90 -13.08
C TYR A 204 5.05 8.91 -14.16
N ASP A 205 5.32 8.26 -15.29
CA ASP A 205 4.26 7.94 -16.24
C ASP A 205 3.20 7.06 -15.54
N PRO A 206 1.89 7.33 -15.73
CA PRO A 206 0.84 6.62 -14.99
C PRO A 206 0.82 5.10 -15.15
N PHE A 207 1.49 4.55 -16.16
CA PHE A 207 1.59 3.11 -16.40
C PHE A 207 3.03 2.58 -16.37
N ALA A 208 4.00 3.38 -15.91
CA ALA A 208 5.38 2.92 -15.77
C ALA A 208 5.50 1.74 -14.79
N ALA A 209 4.65 1.68 -13.77
CA ALA A 209 4.58 0.55 -12.84
C ALA A 209 4.05 -0.74 -13.48
N HIS A 210 3.41 -0.67 -14.66
CA HIS A 210 3.05 -1.86 -15.41
C HIS A 210 4.26 -2.38 -16.20
N LYS A 211 4.89 -1.46 -16.95
CA LYS A 211 6.01 -1.78 -17.85
C LYS A 211 7.23 -2.35 -17.13
N ILE A 212 7.52 -1.86 -15.93
CA ILE A 212 8.71 -2.29 -15.19
C ILE A 212 8.72 -3.80 -14.85
N PHE A 213 7.57 -4.48 -14.82
CA PHE A 213 7.56 -5.93 -14.58
C PHE A 213 8.24 -6.73 -15.69
N ASP A 214 8.31 -6.20 -16.92
CA ASP A 214 9.01 -6.85 -18.03
C ASP A 214 10.53 -6.96 -17.76
N ASP A 215 11.07 -6.10 -16.89
CA ASP A 215 12.48 -6.09 -16.50
C ASP A 215 12.81 -7.12 -15.40
N TYR A 216 11.79 -7.77 -14.79
CA TYR A 216 11.95 -8.70 -13.67
C TYR A 216 11.22 -10.05 -13.91
N PRO A 217 11.57 -10.80 -14.97
CA PRO A 217 10.91 -12.06 -15.32
C PRO A 217 11.12 -13.18 -14.30
N GLU A 218 12.05 -13.01 -13.35
CA GLU A 218 12.34 -13.97 -12.28
C GLU A 218 11.34 -13.94 -11.11
N LEU A 219 10.46 -12.93 -11.03
CA LEU A 219 9.43 -12.88 -10.00
C LEU A 219 8.36 -13.95 -10.24
N GLU A 220 8.07 -14.73 -9.21
CA GLU A 220 7.04 -15.78 -9.26
C GLU A 220 5.62 -15.21 -9.10
N ILE A 221 5.50 -14.04 -8.48
CA ILE A 221 4.22 -13.36 -8.32
C ILE A 221 3.79 -12.67 -9.62
N GLU A 222 2.58 -12.99 -10.08
CA GLU A 222 2.06 -12.47 -11.34
C GLU A 222 1.35 -11.12 -11.14
N PRO A 223 1.70 -10.06 -11.90
CA PRO A 223 0.96 -8.81 -11.84
C PRO A 223 -0.41 -8.95 -12.54
N ILE A 224 -1.43 -8.36 -11.94
CA ILE A 224 -2.73 -8.12 -12.57
C ILE A 224 -2.84 -6.62 -12.83
N PHE A 225 -2.70 -6.24 -14.10
CA PHE A 225 -2.74 -4.84 -14.52
C PHE A 225 -4.17 -4.34 -14.69
N PHE A 226 -4.46 -3.21 -14.07
CA PHE A 226 -5.76 -2.56 -14.18
C PHE A 226 -5.63 -1.15 -14.75
N PRO A 227 -6.44 -0.80 -15.77
CA PRO A 227 -6.49 0.58 -16.27
C PRO A 227 -7.13 1.52 -15.24
N ALA A 228 -7.28 2.80 -15.60
CA ALA A 228 -8.11 3.71 -14.82
C ALA A 228 -9.58 3.25 -14.86
N PHE A 229 -10.25 3.27 -13.70
CA PHE A 229 -11.68 2.95 -13.58
C PHE A 229 -12.51 4.18 -13.21
N PHE A 230 -13.76 4.16 -13.65
CA PHE A 230 -14.80 5.12 -13.28
C PHE A 230 -16.15 4.40 -13.26
N TYR A 231 -17.10 4.91 -12.50
CA TYR A 231 -18.48 4.48 -12.63
C TYR A 231 -19.10 5.18 -13.84
N CYS A 232 -19.82 4.45 -14.70
CA CYS A 232 -20.53 5.06 -15.82
C CYS A 232 -22.03 4.90 -15.62
N ARG A 233 -22.76 6.02 -15.56
CA ARG A 233 -24.21 6.05 -15.36
C ARG A 233 -25.00 5.41 -16.50
N LYS A 234 -24.44 5.37 -17.71
CA LYS A 234 -25.06 4.69 -18.86
C LYS A 234 -24.73 3.20 -18.93
N CYS A 235 -23.51 2.80 -18.56
CA CYS A 235 -23.16 1.38 -18.48
C CYS A 235 -23.68 0.73 -17.19
N LEU A 236 -24.14 1.52 -16.22
CA LEU A 236 -24.63 1.08 -14.91
C LEU A 236 -23.62 0.22 -14.14
N THR A 237 -22.32 0.50 -14.34
CA THR A 237 -21.24 -0.27 -13.73
C THR A 237 -19.93 0.49 -13.69
N PHE A 238 -18.99 -0.02 -12.88
CA PHE A 238 -17.59 0.36 -12.96
C PHE A 238 -16.97 -0.18 -14.23
N THR A 239 -16.36 0.71 -14.99
CA THR A 239 -15.80 0.41 -16.31
C THR A 239 -14.54 1.23 -16.52
N ASN A 240 -13.96 1.13 -17.71
CA ASN A 240 -12.71 1.78 -18.08
C ASN A 240 -12.78 2.31 -19.52
N PRO A 241 -11.84 3.19 -19.93
CA PRO A 241 -11.85 3.78 -21.26
C PRO A 241 -11.81 2.79 -22.43
N ASN A 242 -11.33 1.55 -22.23
CA ASN A 242 -11.19 0.58 -23.30
C ASN A 242 -12.51 -0.13 -23.64
N VAL A 243 -13.50 -0.10 -22.74
CA VAL A 243 -14.77 -0.84 -22.89
C VAL A 243 -16.02 0.03 -22.66
N CYS A 244 -15.85 1.34 -22.44
CA CYS A 244 -16.94 2.30 -22.29
C CYS A 244 -16.86 3.40 -23.37
N PRO A 245 -17.86 3.52 -24.26
CA PRO A 245 -17.86 4.53 -25.33
C PRO A 245 -18.35 5.92 -24.87
N HIS A 246 -18.86 6.04 -23.64
CA HIS A 246 -19.52 7.26 -23.17
C HIS A 246 -18.54 8.36 -22.76
N SER A 247 -18.93 9.63 -22.91
CA SER A 247 -18.10 10.80 -22.58
C SER A 247 -17.91 10.97 -21.07
N ALA A 248 -17.08 11.94 -20.66
CA ALA A 248 -16.86 12.26 -19.24
C ALA A 248 -18.14 12.67 -18.50
N ASP A 249 -19.13 13.22 -19.20
CA ASP A 249 -20.41 13.66 -18.62
C ASP A 249 -21.26 12.51 -18.09
N ASP A 250 -21.03 11.28 -18.59
CA ASP A 250 -21.70 10.07 -18.13
C ASP A 250 -20.88 9.31 -17.09
N ARG A 251 -19.66 9.79 -16.78
CA ARG A 251 -18.72 9.17 -15.86
C ARG A 251 -18.81 9.82 -14.50
N GLU A 252 -18.48 9.02 -13.50
CA GLU A 252 -18.35 9.45 -12.13
C GLU A 252 -17.04 8.94 -11.57
N GLN A 253 -16.24 9.89 -11.10
CA GLN A 253 -14.95 9.66 -10.48
C GLN A 253 -14.74 10.77 -9.46
N ILE A 254 -14.14 10.44 -8.33
CA ILE A 254 -13.74 11.42 -7.33
C ILE A 254 -12.22 11.39 -7.18
N SER A 255 -11.60 12.56 -7.14
CA SER A 255 -10.20 12.66 -6.74
C SER A 255 -10.07 12.48 -5.23
N GLY A 256 -8.92 11.98 -4.75
CA GLY A 256 -8.67 11.90 -3.31
C GLY A 256 -8.78 13.26 -2.62
N THR A 257 -8.43 14.36 -3.30
CA THR A 257 -8.60 15.72 -2.76
C THR A 257 -10.06 16.08 -2.58
N LYS A 258 -10.91 15.84 -3.59
CA LYS A 258 -12.34 16.15 -3.49
C LYS A 258 -13.04 15.26 -2.46
N MET A 259 -12.65 13.99 -2.36
CA MET A 259 -13.17 13.08 -1.33
C MET A 259 -12.87 13.60 0.08
N ARG A 260 -11.65 14.07 0.34
CA ARG A 260 -11.27 14.65 1.64
C ARG A 260 -12.02 15.94 1.95
N GLU A 261 -12.20 16.80 0.96
CA GLU A 261 -12.97 18.05 1.09
C GLU A 261 -14.42 17.76 1.50
N MET A 262 -15.08 16.81 0.84
CA MET A 262 -16.45 16.40 1.19
C MET A 262 -16.51 15.86 2.63
N ILE A 263 -15.61 14.95 3.00
CA ILE A 263 -15.56 14.37 4.35
C ILE A 263 -15.35 15.46 5.42
N ASN A 264 -14.46 16.43 5.18
CA ASN A 264 -14.24 17.56 6.10
C ASN A 264 -15.48 18.44 6.27
N ASN A 265 -16.33 18.51 5.25
CA ASN A 265 -17.60 19.24 5.29
C ASN A 265 -18.75 18.40 5.87
N GLY A 266 -18.49 17.15 6.31
CA GLY A 266 -19.53 16.21 6.75
C GLY A 266 -20.38 15.66 5.60
N GLU A 267 -19.93 15.81 4.36
CA GLU A 267 -20.61 15.33 3.15
C GLU A 267 -20.06 13.96 2.73
N SER A 268 -20.96 13.08 2.26
CA SER A 268 -20.57 11.82 1.64
C SER A 268 -20.51 11.94 0.12
N PRO A 269 -19.51 11.33 -0.54
CA PRO A 269 -19.62 11.00 -1.97
C PRO A 269 -20.87 10.18 -2.24
N SER A 270 -21.26 10.08 -3.52
CA SER A 270 -22.38 9.22 -3.92
C SER A 270 -22.14 7.76 -3.49
N GLU A 271 -23.23 7.01 -3.36
CA GLU A 271 -23.19 5.58 -3.05
C GLU A 271 -22.47 4.74 -4.13
N PHE A 272 -22.39 5.26 -5.36
CA PHE A 272 -21.63 4.63 -6.44
C PHE A 272 -20.13 4.76 -6.22
N ILE A 273 -19.68 5.78 -5.52
CA ILE A 273 -18.26 6.04 -5.26
C ILE A 273 -17.83 5.44 -3.92
N LEU A 274 -18.64 5.59 -2.88
CA LEU A 274 -18.34 5.10 -1.54
C LEU A 274 -19.57 4.43 -0.94
N ARG A 275 -19.41 3.18 -0.46
CA ARG A 275 -20.51 2.46 0.19
C ARG A 275 -21.04 3.25 1.39
N PRO A 276 -22.37 3.37 1.59
CA PRO A 276 -22.93 4.19 2.67
C PRO A 276 -22.41 3.84 4.07
N GLU A 277 -22.20 2.56 4.38
CA GLU A 277 -21.69 2.07 5.66
C GLU A 277 -20.23 2.46 5.86
N VAL A 278 -19.42 2.40 4.78
CA VAL A 278 -18.02 2.83 4.80
C VAL A 278 -17.94 4.34 4.95
N ALA A 279 -18.78 5.09 4.23
CA ALA A 279 -18.88 6.54 4.35
C ALA A 279 -19.24 6.96 5.78
N LYS A 280 -20.23 6.31 6.39
CA LYS A 280 -20.63 6.53 7.77
C LYS A 280 -19.46 6.33 8.74
N VAL A 281 -18.71 5.25 8.60
CA VAL A 281 -17.53 4.98 9.45
C VAL A 281 -16.47 6.07 9.34
N ILE A 282 -16.29 6.66 8.15
CA ILE A 282 -15.32 7.73 7.92
C ILE A 282 -15.82 9.08 8.46
N ILE A 283 -17.08 9.43 8.21
CA ILE A 283 -17.67 10.73 8.61
C ILE A 283 -17.86 10.80 10.13
N ASP A 284 -18.27 9.70 10.77
CA ASP A 284 -18.48 9.65 12.22
C ASP A 284 -17.16 9.57 13.01
N PHE A 285 -16.01 9.48 12.34
CA PHE A 285 -14.70 9.35 12.98
C PHE A 285 -14.15 10.72 13.41
N ASP A 286 -13.84 10.88 14.70
CA ASP A 286 -13.25 12.12 15.20
C ASP A 286 -11.85 12.35 14.59
N LYS A 287 -11.72 13.46 13.84
CA LYS A 287 -10.50 13.86 13.12
C LYS A 287 -9.94 12.71 12.27
N PRO A 288 -10.53 12.40 11.11
CA PRO A 288 -10.14 11.24 10.29
C PRO A 288 -8.77 11.42 9.61
N PHE A 289 -8.21 12.62 9.64
CA PHE A 289 -6.94 12.97 9.00
C PHE A 289 -5.81 13.16 10.01
N VAL A 290 -4.59 12.87 9.57
CA VAL A 290 -3.36 13.21 10.29
C VAL A 290 -3.19 14.74 10.24
N GLU A 291 -3.00 15.35 11.41
CA GLU A 291 -2.72 16.78 11.57
C GLU A 291 -1.28 17.13 11.16
#